data_AF-A0A0F9IVP2-F1
#
_entry.id   AF-A0A0F9IVP2-F1
#
_cell.length_a   1.000
_cell.length_b   1.000
_cell.length_c   1.000
_cell.angle_alpha   90.00
_cell.angle_beta   90.00
_cell.angle_gamma   90.00
#
_symmetry.space_group_name_H-M   'P 1'
#
loop_
_entity.id
_entity.type
_entity.pdbx_description
1 polymer ?
#
loop_
_entity_poly.entity_id
_entity_poly.type
_entity_poly.pdbx_seq_one_letter_code
_entity_poly.pdbx_strand_id
1 'polypeptide(L)'
;MVKAIRWTPDQVADYVTHKYPRANHRPLRRSGYQTSKLEQQEQFWFVDWCETQHILHTAGDGRRIQICLVDILVAYPAGAYLQGHKKQRAMQWALLRNMGCKKGAADLVLYYVTKQYGALHIEMKRRRDQFRSGGEISRAVTAVQSDHLQLMRRIGHKTCVAFGWVEAARHVCEYLGWNASDRGLAADAGRNAT
;
A
#
# COMPACT_ATOMS: atom_id res chain seq x y z
N MET A 1 6.55 28.60 3.04
CA MET A 1 5.39 27.78 3.40
C MET A 1 4.83 27.22 2.08
N VAL A 2 5.14 25.97 1.74
CA VAL A 2 4.69 25.37 0.47
C VAL A 2 3.21 25.03 0.61
N LYS A 3 2.33 25.61 -0.20
CA LYS A 3 0.91 25.24 -0.22
C LYS A 3 0.81 23.76 -0.62
N ALA A 4 0.26 22.93 0.25
CA ALA A 4 -0.08 21.56 -0.09
C ALA A 4 -1.04 21.60 -1.30
N ILE A 5 -0.62 20.99 -2.41
CA ILE A 5 -1.46 20.80 -3.58
C ILE A 5 -2.58 19.86 -3.15
N ARG A 6 -3.82 20.35 -3.12
CA ARG A 6 -4.99 19.52 -2.88
C ARG A 6 -5.27 18.77 -4.17
N TRP A 7 -4.93 17.49 -4.19
CA TRP A 7 -5.26 16.58 -5.28
C TRP A 7 -6.66 16.02 -5.05
N THR A 8 -7.56 16.20 -6.01
CA THR A 8 -8.81 15.43 -6.06
C THR A 8 -8.53 14.02 -6.62
N PRO A 9 -9.40 13.02 -6.35
CA PRO A 9 -9.29 11.70 -6.99
C PRO A 9 -9.15 11.77 -8.52
N ASP A 10 -9.85 12.71 -9.15
CA ASP A 10 -9.78 12.94 -10.60
C ASP A 10 -8.43 13.52 -11.02
N GLN A 11 -7.84 14.43 -10.25
CA GLN A 11 -6.51 14.99 -10.53
C GLN A 11 -5.39 13.96 -10.34
N VAL A 12 -5.53 13.04 -9.37
CA VAL A 12 -4.59 11.91 -9.25
C VAL A 12 -4.73 10.99 -10.45
N ALA A 13 -5.96 10.67 -10.88
CA ALA A 13 -6.19 9.86 -12.07
C ALA A 13 -5.61 10.51 -13.34
N ASP A 14 -5.76 11.83 -13.48
CA ASP A 14 -5.28 12.59 -14.64
C ASP A 14 -3.74 12.70 -14.64
N TYR A 15 -3.13 12.97 -13.48
CA TYR A 15 -1.67 12.97 -13.32
C TYR A 15 -1.04 11.61 -13.60
N VAL A 16 -1.66 10.52 -13.13
CA VAL A 16 -1.20 9.15 -13.43
C VAL A 16 -1.32 8.85 -14.91
N THR A 17 -2.39 9.30 -15.56
CA THR A 17 -2.60 9.13 -17.00
C THR A 17 -1.55 9.89 -17.82
N HIS A 18 -1.03 11.01 -17.32
CA HIS A 18 -0.01 11.83 -18.00
C HIS A 18 1.44 11.45 -17.63
N LYS A 19 1.72 11.07 -16.37
CA LYS A 19 3.04 10.60 -15.89
C LYS A 19 3.35 9.19 -16.41
N TYR A 20 2.31 8.36 -16.58
CA TYR A 20 2.38 7.04 -17.20
C TYR A 20 1.45 7.00 -18.42
N PRO A 21 1.78 7.72 -19.52
CA PRO A 21 0.96 7.75 -20.72
C PRO A 21 0.80 6.31 -21.19
N ARG A 22 -0.45 5.80 -21.15
CA ARG A 22 -0.84 4.42 -21.46
C ARG A 22 0.20 3.75 -22.35
N ALA A 23 1.18 3.10 -21.72
CA ALA A 23 2.29 2.51 -22.45
C ALA A 23 1.68 1.33 -23.21
N ASN A 24 1.32 1.57 -24.47
CA ASN A 24 0.83 0.63 -25.46
C ASN A 24 0.43 -0.72 -24.86
N HIS A 25 -0.69 -0.75 -24.12
CA HIS A 25 -1.28 -2.01 -23.70
C HIS A 25 -1.88 -2.66 -24.94
N ARG A 26 -1.02 -3.30 -25.75
CA ARG A 26 -1.47 -4.47 -26.51
C ARG A 26 -2.18 -5.36 -25.51
N PRO A 27 -3.42 -5.79 -25.78
CA PRO A 27 -4.10 -6.71 -24.89
C PRO A 27 -3.25 -7.98 -24.81
N LEU A 28 -2.51 -8.11 -23.70
CA LEU A 28 -1.82 -9.34 -23.36
C LEU A 28 -2.90 -10.41 -23.34
N ARG A 29 -2.79 -11.36 -24.27
CA ARG A 29 -3.64 -12.56 -24.37
C ARG A 29 -3.97 -13.06 -22.96
N ARG A 30 -5.25 -13.32 -22.72
CA ARG A 30 -5.86 -13.75 -21.46
C ARG A 30 -4.99 -14.78 -20.72
N SER A 31 -4.05 -14.29 -19.92
CA SER A 31 -3.40 -15.00 -18.84
C SER A 31 -4.31 -14.83 -17.63
N GLY A 32 -4.57 -15.88 -16.87
CA GLY A 32 -5.45 -15.89 -15.69
C GLY A 32 -5.06 -14.96 -14.53
N TYR A 33 -4.13 -14.02 -14.76
CA TYR A 33 -3.64 -12.98 -13.84
C TYR A 33 -4.41 -11.66 -14.02
N GLN A 34 -5.74 -11.67 -13.86
CA GLN A 34 -6.53 -10.43 -13.84
C GLN A 34 -6.57 -9.75 -12.47
N THR A 35 -6.38 -10.50 -11.38
CA THR A 35 -6.47 -9.98 -10.00
C THR A 35 -5.27 -9.14 -9.58
N SER A 36 -4.09 -9.35 -10.16
CA SER A 36 -2.86 -8.63 -9.77
C SER A 36 -2.77 -7.19 -10.26
N LYS A 37 -3.43 -6.85 -11.38
CA LYS A 37 -3.28 -5.52 -11.98
C LYS A 37 -4.00 -4.42 -11.21
N LEU A 38 -5.18 -4.73 -10.66
CA LEU A 38 -5.96 -3.76 -9.91
C LEU A 38 -5.32 -3.47 -8.55
N GLU A 39 -4.90 -4.50 -7.82
CA GLU A 39 -4.18 -4.31 -6.55
C GLU A 39 -2.87 -3.53 -6.74
N GLN A 40 -2.11 -3.85 -7.79
CA GLN A 40 -0.90 -3.12 -8.13
C GLN A 40 -1.18 -1.65 -8.47
N GLN A 41 -2.27 -1.37 -9.20
CA GLN A 41 -2.66 0.01 -9.50
C GLN A 41 -2.96 0.81 -8.24
N GLU A 42 -3.65 0.20 -7.27
CA GLU A 42 -3.91 0.82 -5.96
C GLU A 42 -2.61 1.06 -5.17
N GLN A 43 -1.64 0.13 -5.23
CA GLN A 43 -0.32 0.34 -4.63
C GLN A 43 0.41 1.53 -5.27
N PHE A 44 0.38 1.66 -6.60
CA PHE A 44 1.01 2.81 -7.29
C PHE A 44 0.38 4.13 -6.88
N TRP A 45 -0.95 4.22 -6.86
CA TRP A 45 -1.65 5.43 -6.41
C TRP A 45 -1.35 5.78 -4.96
N PHE A 46 -1.23 4.78 -4.09
CA PHE A 46 -0.83 5.01 -2.71
C PHE A 46 0.62 5.54 -2.59
N VAL A 47 1.54 5.00 -3.38
CA VAL A 47 2.94 5.48 -3.43
C VAL A 47 3.01 6.91 -3.96
N ASP A 48 2.32 7.22 -5.07
CA ASP A 48 2.23 8.58 -5.62
C ASP A 48 1.66 9.57 -4.57
N TRP A 49 0.63 9.17 -3.81
CA TRP A 49 0.14 9.99 -2.71
C TRP A 49 1.24 10.22 -1.66
N CYS A 50 1.96 9.17 -1.25
CA CYS A 50 3.06 9.27 -0.29
C CYS A 50 4.19 10.20 -0.75
N GLU A 51 4.47 10.30 -2.05
CA GLU A 51 5.48 11.24 -2.61
C GLU A 51 5.16 12.72 -2.30
N THR A 52 3.89 13.03 -1.99
CA THR A 52 3.44 14.40 -1.69
C THR A 52 3.32 14.68 -0.19
N GLN A 53 3.43 13.65 0.66
CA GLN A 53 3.20 13.75 2.10
C GLN A 53 4.51 13.88 2.88
N HIS A 54 4.50 14.75 3.89
CA HIS A 54 5.69 15.04 4.67
C HIS A 54 5.42 15.04 6.18
N ILE A 55 6.36 14.47 6.93
CA ILE A 55 6.42 14.53 8.40
C ILE A 55 7.48 15.57 8.79
N LEU A 56 7.14 16.42 9.76
CA LEU A 56 8.13 17.24 10.46
C LEU A 56 8.59 16.48 11.72
N HIS A 57 9.79 15.90 11.67
CA HIS A 57 10.37 15.12 12.76
C HIS A 57 11.42 15.95 13.51
N THR A 58 11.50 15.78 14.82
CA THR A 58 12.55 16.39 15.64
C THR A 58 13.56 15.29 15.95
N ALA A 59 14.77 15.41 15.40
CA ALA A 59 15.85 14.47 15.63
C ALA A 59 16.34 14.52 17.09
N GLY A 60 17.14 13.54 17.50
CA GLY A 60 17.66 13.44 18.88
C GLY A 60 18.49 14.64 19.33
N ASP A 61 19.06 15.41 18.40
CA ASP A 61 19.80 16.65 18.65
C ASP A 61 18.92 17.92 18.66
N GLY A 62 17.60 17.77 18.56
CA GLY A 62 16.63 18.87 18.53
C GLY A 62 16.43 19.52 17.16
N ARG A 63 17.20 19.15 16.13
CA ARG A 63 16.97 19.67 14.78
C ARG A 63 15.66 19.15 14.20
N ARG A 64 14.96 20.03 13.49
CA ARG A 64 13.76 19.64 12.73
C ARG A 64 14.16 19.20 11.33
N ILE A 65 13.77 17.99 10.96
CA ILE A 65 13.93 17.43 9.62
C ILE A 65 12.55 17.20 9.00
N GLN A 66 12.44 17.48 7.72
CA GLN A 66 11.26 17.16 6.94
C GLN A 66 11.53 15.84 6.21
N ILE A 67 10.67 14.84 6.41
CA ILE A 67 10.79 13.50 5.83
C ILE A 67 9.61 13.29 4.89
N CYS A 68 9.87 12.96 3.62
CA CYS A 68 8.82 12.53 2.71
C CYS A 68 8.42 11.09 3.05
N LEU A 69 7.12 10.77 3.01
CA LEU A 69 6.66 9.43 3.40
C LEU A 69 7.25 8.33 2.50
N VAL A 70 7.45 8.61 1.22
CA VAL A 70 7.98 7.62 0.27
C VAL A 70 9.42 7.20 0.61
N ASP A 71 10.22 8.08 1.23
CA ASP A 71 11.61 7.80 1.59
C ASP A 71 11.74 6.74 2.70
N ILE A 72 10.67 6.53 3.46
CA ILE A 72 10.59 5.59 4.58
C ILE A 72 9.51 4.52 4.38
N LEU A 73 8.93 4.46 3.18
CA LEU A 73 7.97 3.43 2.77
C LEU A 73 8.69 2.38 1.94
N VAL A 74 8.60 1.12 2.37
CA VAL A 74 9.19 -0.01 1.64
C VAL A 74 8.08 -0.91 1.12
N ALA A 75 8.12 -1.19 -0.19
CA ALA A 75 7.31 -2.24 -0.80
C ALA A 75 8.07 -3.56 -0.75
N TYR A 76 7.46 -4.59 -0.18
CA TYR A 76 8.03 -5.93 -0.18
C TYR A 76 7.62 -6.66 -1.45
N PRO A 77 8.58 -7.09 -2.28
CA PRO A 77 8.25 -7.85 -3.47
C PRO A 77 7.66 -9.19 -3.06
N ALA A 78 6.35 -9.34 -3.21
CA ALA A 78 5.73 -10.66 -3.26
C ALA A 78 6.26 -11.39 -4.51
N GLY A 79 6.33 -12.72 -4.47
CA GLY A 79 6.75 -13.55 -5.61
C GLY A 79 5.92 -13.40 -6.91
N ALA A 80 4.97 -12.47 -6.94
CA ALA A 80 4.18 -12.06 -8.10
C ALA A 80 5.04 -11.47 -9.24
N TYR A 81 6.21 -10.88 -8.93
CA TYR A 81 7.08 -10.24 -9.92
C TYR A 81 8.15 -11.16 -10.52
N LEU A 82 8.15 -12.44 -10.14
CA LEU A 82 9.13 -13.42 -10.61
C LEU A 82 8.93 -13.72 -12.10
N GLN A 83 10.02 -13.65 -12.86
CA GLN A 83 10.01 -13.82 -14.30
C GLN A 83 10.24 -15.27 -14.72
N GLY A 84 9.85 -15.60 -15.95
CA GLY A 84 10.09 -16.93 -16.54
C GLY A 84 8.98 -17.95 -16.29
N HIS A 85 9.26 -19.22 -16.63
CA HIS A 85 8.28 -20.31 -16.53
C HIS A 85 8.11 -20.83 -15.10
N LYS A 86 7.11 -21.70 -14.86
CA LYS A 86 6.72 -22.17 -13.51
C LYS A 86 7.90 -22.67 -12.66
N LYS A 87 8.78 -23.50 -13.23
CA LYS A 87 9.97 -24.04 -12.55
C LYS A 87 10.98 -22.95 -12.19
N GLN A 88 11.23 -21.99 -13.09
CA GLN A 88 12.10 -20.84 -12.81
C GLN A 88 11.56 -19.96 -11.69
N ARG A 89 10.25 -19.64 -11.71
CA ARG A 89 9.62 -18.85 -10.64
C ARG A 89 9.67 -19.56 -9.29
N ALA A 90 9.46 -20.88 -9.27
CA ALA A 90 9.57 -21.67 -8.04
C ALA A 90 11.00 -21.66 -7.47
N MET A 91 12.01 -21.74 -8.34
CA MET A 91 13.42 -21.66 -7.96
C MET A 91 13.80 -20.27 -7.43
N GLN A 92 13.39 -19.19 -8.12
CA GLN A 92 13.61 -17.82 -7.65
C GLN A 92 12.94 -17.57 -6.29
N TRP A 93 11.72 -18.07 -6.09
CA TRP A 93 11.05 -17.97 -4.79
C TRP A 93 11.74 -18.78 -3.69
N ALA A 94 12.30 -19.95 -4.01
CA ALA A 94 13.10 -20.72 -3.07
C ALA A 94 14.36 -19.95 -2.63
N LEU A 95 15.06 -19.31 -3.56
CA LEU A 95 16.21 -18.45 -3.26
C LEU A 95 15.81 -17.27 -2.36
N LEU A 96 14.73 -16.56 -2.69
CA LEU A 96 14.21 -15.45 -1.89
C LEU A 96 13.88 -15.89 -0.45
N ARG A 97 13.25 -17.05 -0.27
CA ARG A 97 12.98 -17.61 1.06
C ARG A 97 14.26 -17.89 1.85
N ASN A 98 15.29 -18.42 1.19
CA ASN A 98 16.59 -18.67 1.82
C ASN A 98 17.30 -17.36 2.20
N MET A 99 17.03 -16.26 1.50
CA MET A 99 17.49 -14.91 1.85
C MET A 99 16.59 -14.22 2.90
N GLY A 100 15.56 -14.91 3.41
CA GLY A 100 14.70 -14.41 4.49
C GLY A 100 13.38 -13.81 4.04
N CYS A 101 13.06 -13.76 2.74
CA CYS A 101 11.73 -13.31 2.29
C CYS A 101 10.63 -14.21 2.86
N LYS A 102 9.62 -13.60 3.48
CA LYS A 102 8.52 -14.31 4.12
C LYS A 102 7.31 -14.36 3.19
N LYS A 103 6.69 -15.55 3.08
CA LYS A 103 5.39 -15.68 2.43
C LYS A 103 4.34 -14.98 3.29
N GLY A 104 3.46 -14.21 2.67
CA GLY A 104 2.41 -13.46 3.37
C GLY A 104 2.93 -12.29 4.19
N ALA A 105 4.16 -11.83 3.94
CA ALA A 105 4.59 -10.52 4.42
C ALA A 105 3.63 -9.44 3.88
N ALA A 106 3.42 -8.40 4.67
CA ALA A 106 2.62 -7.25 4.24
C ALA A 106 3.22 -6.64 2.97
N ASP A 107 2.36 -6.16 2.07
CA ASP A 107 2.80 -5.54 0.82
C ASP A 107 3.69 -4.32 1.04
N LEU A 108 3.33 -3.48 2.01
CA LEU A 108 4.03 -2.22 2.32
C LEU A 108 4.33 -2.10 3.81
N VAL A 109 5.46 -1.46 4.14
CA VAL A 109 5.81 -1.08 5.51
C VAL A 109 6.30 0.35 5.55
N LEU A 110 5.71 1.15 6.44
CA LEU A 110 6.13 2.52 6.74
C LEU A 110 7.01 2.52 8.00
N TYR A 111 8.30 2.78 7.82
CA TYR A 111 9.31 2.83 8.88
C TYR A 111 9.33 4.17 9.59
N TYR A 112 8.25 4.46 10.31
CA TYR A 112 8.18 5.61 11.20
C TYR A 112 7.74 5.18 12.59
N VAL A 113 8.59 5.36 13.60
CA VAL A 113 8.25 5.04 14.99
C VAL A 113 7.33 6.14 15.53
N THR A 114 6.19 5.73 16.10
CA THR A 114 5.29 6.63 16.82
C THR A 114 5.44 6.40 18.33
N LYS A 115 4.75 7.18 19.15
CA LYS A 115 4.71 6.93 20.60
C LYS A 115 4.14 5.55 20.96
N GLN A 116 3.36 4.92 20.07
CA GLN A 116 2.63 3.68 20.36
C GLN A 116 3.16 2.47 19.58
N TYR A 117 3.80 2.67 18.43
CA TYR A 117 4.08 1.60 17.48
C TYR A 117 5.46 1.75 16.83
N GLY A 118 6.13 0.62 16.56
CA GLY A 118 7.44 0.58 15.91
C GLY A 118 7.41 0.84 14.39
N ALA A 119 6.39 0.34 13.69
CA ALA A 119 6.14 0.63 12.28
C ALA A 119 4.65 0.39 11.94
N LEU A 120 4.25 0.77 10.73
CA LEU A 120 2.94 0.44 10.16
C LEU A 120 3.11 -0.56 9.00
N HIS A 121 2.50 -1.73 9.13
CA HIS A 121 2.43 -2.73 8.06
C HIS A 121 1.06 -2.68 7.37
N ILE A 122 1.06 -2.57 6.05
CA ILE A 122 -0.13 -2.40 5.23
C ILE A 122 -0.20 -3.56 4.24
N GLU A 123 -1.19 -4.42 4.42
CA GLU A 123 -1.59 -5.40 3.42
C GLU A 123 -2.59 -4.74 2.46
N MET A 124 -2.19 -4.56 1.21
CA MET A 124 -3.00 -3.89 0.20
C MET A 124 -3.89 -4.91 -0.51
N LYS A 125 -5.12 -4.51 -0.78
CA LYS A 125 -6.06 -5.25 -1.62
C LYS A 125 -6.63 -4.28 -2.65
N ARG A 126 -7.16 -4.83 -3.73
CA ARG A 126 -8.00 -4.07 -4.67
C ARG A 126 -9.20 -3.44 -3.93
N ARG A 127 -9.87 -2.48 -4.54
CA ARG A 127 -11.00 -1.77 -3.88
C ARG A 127 -12.19 -2.69 -3.64
N ARG A 128 -13.00 -2.38 -2.61
CA ARG A 128 -14.17 -3.19 -2.21
C ARG A 128 -15.19 -3.36 -3.35
N ASP A 129 -15.41 -2.30 -4.14
CA ASP A 129 -16.33 -2.28 -5.30
C ASP A 129 -15.85 -3.17 -6.48
N GLN A 130 -14.60 -3.64 -6.44
CA GLN A 130 -14.03 -4.52 -7.46
C GLN A 130 -14.15 -6.02 -7.09
N PHE A 131 -14.72 -6.34 -5.93
CA PHE A 131 -15.07 -7.71 -5.54
C PHE A 131 -16.49 -8.04 -5.99
N ARG A 132 -16.73 -9.31 -6.34
CA ARG A 132 -18.04 -9.78 -6.83
C ARG A 132 -19.05 -9.98 -5.70
N SER A 133 -18.56 -10.16 -4.47
CA SER A 133 -19.40 -10.43 -3.30
C SER A 133 -18.66 -10.15 -2.00
N GLY A 134 -19.40 -9.96 -0.91
CA GLY A 134 -18.83 -9.85 0.44
C GLY A 134 -18.02 -11.08 0.85
N GLY A 135 -18.43 -12.29 0.44
CA GLY A 135 -17.68 -13.52 0.71
C GLY A 135 -16.30 -13.55 0.02
N GLU A 136 -16.14 -12.86 -1.11
CA GLU A 136 -14.84 -12.70 -1.76
C GLU A 136 -13.95 -11.72 -0.98
N ILE A 137 -14.53 -10.65 -0.44
CA ILE A 137 -13.84 -9.69 0.43
C ILE A 137 -13.32 -10.39 1.70
N SER A 138 -14.15 -11.21 2.36
CA SER A 138 -13.76 -11.93 3.58
C SER A 138 -12.61 -12.94 3.35
N ARG A 139 -12.47 -13.45 2.12
CA ARG A 139 -11.39 -14.38 1.74
C ARG A 139 -10.20 -13.70 1.06
N ALA A 140 -10.25 -12.38 0.90
CA ALA A 140 -9.21 -11.64 0.20
C ALA A 140 -7.86 -11.68 0.94
N VAL A 141 -7.89 -11.83 2.27
CA VAL A 141 -6.71 -12.00 3.11
C VAL A 141 -6.51 -13.48 3.38
N THR A 142 -5.37 -14.02 2.96
CA THR A 142 -5.02 -15.42 3.20
C THR A 142 -4.66 -15.65 4.67
N ALA A 143 -4.79 -16.89 5.15
CA ALA A 143 -4.41 -17.25 6.52
C ALA A 143 -2.95 -16.86 6.84
N VAL A 144 -2.02 -17.12 5.91
CA VAL A 144 -0.59 -16.78 6.09
C VAL A 144 -0.35 -15.27 6.21
N GLN A 145 -1.09 -14.45 5.46
CA GLN A 145 -1.05 -12.99 5.62
C GLN A 145 -1.57 -12.57 6.99
N SER A 146 -2.70 -13.15 7.42
CA SER A 146 -3.26 -12.90 8.75
C SER A 146 -2.26 -13.25 9.86
N ASP A 147 -1.63 -14.41 9.79
CA ASP A 147 -0.65 -14.87 10.78
C ASP A 147 0.55 -13.91 10.88
N HIS A 148 1.04 -13.43 9.73
CA HIS A 148 2.13 -12.46 9.70
C HIS A 148 1.73 -11.11 10.32
N LEU A 149 0.57 -10.57 9.94
CA LEU A 149 0.07 -9.31 10.51
C LEU A 149 -0.21 -9.42 12.02
N GLN A 150 -0.68 -10.58 12.48
CA GLN A 150 -0.85 -10.85 13.91
C GLN A 150 0.48 -10.91 14.64
N LEU A 151 1.49 -11.56 14.05
CA LEU A 151 2.84 -11.59 14.61
C LEU A 151 3.43 -10.17 14.74
N MET A 152 3.37 -9.36 13.68
CA MET A 152 3.87 -7.97 13.71
C MET A 152 3.15 -7.15 14.78
N ARG A 153 1.84 -7.33 14.95
CA ARG A 153 1.07 -6.68 16.03
C ARG A 153 1.57 -7.10 17.42
N ARG A 154 1.81 -8.39 17.64
CA ARG A 154 2.31 -8.90 18.94
C ARG A 154 3.67 -8.34 19.32
N ILE A 155 4.50 -7.98 18.34
CA ILE A 155 5.82 -7.37 18.58
C ILE A 155 5.78 -5.83 18.57
N GLY A 156 4.60 -5.20 18.68
CA GLY A 156 4.47 -3.76 18.89
C GLY A 156 4.35 -2.91 17.63
N HIS A 157 3.99 -3.51 16.49
CA HIS A 157 3.73 -2.77 15.26
C HIS A 157 2.23 -2.55 15.04
N LYS A 158 1.85 -1.49 14.31
CA LYS A 158 0.48 -1.35 13.81
C LYS A 158 0.35 -2.15 12.51
N THR A 159 -0.79 -2.82 12.33
CA THR A 159 -1.08 -3.59 11.12
C THR A 159 -2.47 -3.28 10.61
N CYS A 160 -2.63 -3.14 9.30
CA CYS A 160 -3.93 -2.98 8.66
C CYS A 160 -4.03 -3.75 7.33
N VAL A 161 -5.27 -3.98 6.91
CA VAL A 161 -5.63 -4.47 5.58
C VAL A 161 -6.40 -3.33 4.91
N ALA A 162 -5.91 -2.83 3.80
CA ALA A 162 -6.51 -1.71 3.09
C ALA A 162 -7.08 -2.13 1.74
N PHE A 163 -8.37 -1.89 1.50
CA PHE A 163 -9.02 -2.18 0.23
C PHE A 163 -9.03 -0.93 -0.66
N GLY A 164 -7.90 -0.70 -1.32
CA GLY A 164 -7.65 0.48 -2.15
C GLY A 164 -6.76 1.51 -1.47
N TRP A 165 -6.21 2.43 -2.28
CA TRP A 165 -5.21 3.39 -1.84
C TRP A 165 -5.74 4.42 -0.82
N VAL A 166 -7.02 4.80 -0.93
CA VAL A 166 -7.66 5.76 -0.02
C VAL A 166 -7.76 5.19 1.40
N GLU A 167 -8.14 3.92 1.55
CA GLU A 167 -8.21 3.25 2.86
C GLU A 167 -6.80 3.13 3.48
N ALA A 168 -5.78 2.83 2.66
CA ALA A 168 -4.38 2.81 3.10
C ALA A 168 -3.91 4.18 3.60
N ALA A 169 -4.19 5.24 2.85
CA ALA A 169 -3.86 6.61 3.21
C ALA A 169 -4.55 7.05 4.51
N ARG A 170 -5.80 6.62 4.74
CA ARG A 170 -6.49 6.85 6.02
C ARG A 170 -5.83 6.14 7.18
N HIS A 171 -5.40 4.89 7.01
CA HIS A 171 -4.65 4.18 8.05
C HIS A 171 -3.32 4.86 8.37
N VAL A 172 -2.63 5.42 7.37
CA VAL A 172 -1.43 6.23 7.59
C VAL A 172 -1.76 7.50 8.36
N CYS A 173 -2.84 8.21 8.00
CA CYS A 173 -3.26 9.41 8.73
C CYS A 173 -3.58 9.09 10.20
N GLU A 174 -4.35 8.03 10.44
CA GLU A 174 -4.66 7.56 11.79
C GLU A 174 -3.40 7.16 12.57
N TYR A 175 -2.45 6.47 11.92
CA TYR A 175 -1.17 6.07 12.49
C TYR A 175 -0.31 7.27 12.92
N LEU A 176 -0.25 8.31 12.08
CA LEU A 176 0.55 9.51 12.31
C LEU A 176 -0.19 10.58 13.13
N GLY A 177 -1.45 10.35 13.51
CA GLY A 177 -2.28 11.34 14.20
C GLY A 177 -2.63 12.55 13.34
N TRP A 178 -2.73 12.37 12.03
CA TRP A 178 -3.11 13.41 11.07
C TRP A 178 -4.61 13.44 10.83
N ASN A 179 -5.13 14.63 10.53
CA ASN A 179 -6.46 14.77 9.97
C ASN A 179 -6.43 14.41 8.46
N ALA A 180 -7.23 13.42 8.07
CA ALA A 180 -7.30 12.95 6.69
C ALA A 180 -7.71 14.04 5.68
N SER A 181 -8.61 14.96 6.06
CA SER A 181 -9.06 16.05 5.16
C SER A 181 -7.94 17.00 4.78
N ASP A 182 -7.02 17.24 5.72
CA ASP A 182 -5.87 18.13 5.49
C ASP A 182 -4.82 17.48 4.58
N ARG A 183 -4.91 16.17 4.37
CA ARG A 183 -4.03 15.36 3.53
C ARG A 183 -4.63 15.02 2.17
N GLY A 184 -5.66 15.77 1.76
CA GLY A 184 -6.30 15.62 0.45
C GLY A 184 -7.22 14.40 0.35
N LEU A 185 -7.50 13.72 1.46
CA LEU A 185 -8.48 12.64 1.49
C LEU A 185 -9.84 13.26 1.75
N ALA A 186 -10.74 13.21 0.75
CA ALA A 186 -12.11 13.60 0.98
C ALA A 186 -12.69 12.78 2.16
N ALA A 187 -13.52 13.41 2.99
CA ALA A 187 -14.43 12.65 3.83
C ALA A 187 -15.26 11.80 2.87
N ASP A 188 -15.16 10.47 2.96
CA ASP A 188 -15.98 9.63 2.09
C ASP A 188 -17.43 10.03 2.33
N ALA A 189 -18.10 10.42 1.25
CA ALA A 189 -19.53 10.43 1.16
C ALA A 189 -19.98 8.99 1.47
N GLY A 190 -20.33 8.74 2.72
CA GLY A 190 -20.85 7.47 3.16
C GLY A 190 -21.97 7.03 2.22
N ARG A 191 -21.68 6.05 1.38
CA ARG A 191 -22.71 5.21 0.78
C ARG A 191 -22.47 3.81 1.26
N ASN A 192 -23.19 3.54 2.34
CA ASN A 192 -23.60 2.25 2.83
C ASN A 192 -23.82 1.28 1.65
N ALA A 193 -22.95 0.29 1.54
CA ALA A 193 -23.35 -1.02 1.03
C ALA A 193 -23.69 -1.85 2.27
N THR A 194 -24.90 -1.64 2.80
CA THR A 194 -25.64 -2.66 3.54
C THR A 194 -26.03 -3.78 2.59
#